data_AF-A0A149V5D0-F1
#
_entry.id   AF-A0A149V5D0-F1
#
_cell.length_a   1.000
_cell.length_b   1.000
_cell.length_c   1.000
_cell.angle_alpha   90.00
_cell.angle_beta   90.00
_cell.angle_gamma   90.00
#
_symmetry.space_group_name_H-M   'P 1'
#
loop_
_entity.id
_entity.type
_entity.pdbx_description
1 polymer ?
#
loop_
_entity_poly.entity_id
_entity_poly.type
_entity_poly.pdbx_seq_one_letter_code
_entity_poly.pdbx_strand_id
1 'polypeptide(L)'
;MSHSPSAALPVGHYAYDDVDRTFLKQRVAQFKDQVERRLSGALTEEEFKPLRLMNGLYLQLHAYMLRVAIPYGVLDAKQMRVLAHIARTYDRDYGHFTTRQNIQFNWIRLEDTPEILNVLADTDMHAIQTSGNCIRNVTADQFAGAAADEVLDPRVYAEILRQWSTLHPEFTFLPRKFKIAISGSQQDRVAARFHDIGLIAREGENGRPVFEVFVGGGLGRTPIIGVRLRDDLPEEDLIAYLEAVLRVYNAHGRRDNIYKARIKILVQALGTEEFLNQVNAEFAAMDRPRYRLPEATVEAIRARFGVPDFAPAANAAEKLAAQRKADRAFDAWVHTNSHPHKQPGYCSVTVSCKPAGGIPGDVTSAQMDLLADLAERYSFGELR
;
A
#
# COMPACT_ATOMS: atom_id res chain seq x y z
N MET A 1 9.21 11.55 -33.12
CA MET A 1 8.60 12.06 -31.88
C MET A 1 9.74 12.38 -30.93
N SER A 2 9.97 13.67 -30.71
CA SER A 2 11.07 14.21 -29.92
C SER A 2 11.03 13.65 -28.51
N HIS A 3 12.06 12.89 -28.13
CA HIS A 3 12.27 12.52 -26.74
C HIS A 3 12.50 13.80 -25.93
N SER A 4 11.51 14.16 -25.12
CA SER A 4 11.69 15.12 -24.04
C SER A 4 12.89 14.65 -23.19
N PRO A 5 13.76 15.54 -22.70
CA PRO A 5 14.84 15.14 -21.81
C PRO A 5 14.24 14.34 -20.66
N SER A 6 14.72 13.10 -20.48
CA SER A 6 14.26 12.18 -19.45
C SER A 6 14.31 12.89 -18.09
N ALA A 7 13.16 13.35 -17.60
CA ALA A 7 13.05 13.81 -16.23
C ALA A 7 13.58 12.69 -15.33
N ALA A 8 14.40 13.04 -14.33
CA ALA A 8 14.86 12.06 -13.35
C ALA A 8 13.63 11.35 -12.76
N LEU A 9 13.68 10.02 -12.68
CA LEU A 9 12.60 9.26 -12.08
C LEU A 9 12.39 9.71 -10.63
N PRO A 10 11.14 9.87 -10.19
CA PRO A 10 10.87 10.26 -8.82
C PRO A 10 11.42 9.22 -7.84
N VAL A 11 12.12 9.73 -6.83
CA VAL A 11 12.46 8.95 -5.63
C VAL A 11 11.22 8.94 -4.74
N GLY A 12 10.91 7.79 -4.14
CA GLY A 12 9.78 7.68 -3.20
C GLY A 12 8.41 7.41 -3.81
N HIS A 13 8.27 7.16 -5.11
CA HIS A 13 7.07 6.49 -5.63
C HIS A 13 7.34 5.80 -6.98
N TYR A 14 6.40 4.97 -7.42
CA TYR A 14 6.44 4.38 -8.76
C TYR A 14 6.11 5.46 -9.78
N ALA A 15 7.01 5.72 -10.72
CA ALA A 15 6.76 6.72 -11.76
C ALA A 15 5.63 6.25 -12.67
N TYR A 16 4.51 6.97 -12.74
CA TYR A 16 3.42 6.63 -13.66
C TYR A 16 3.79 7.02 -15.10
N ASP A 17 3.34 6.24 -16.08
CA ASP A 17 3.38 6.65 -17.49
C ASP A 17 2.04 7.21 -17.96
N ASP A 18 1.98 7.51 -19.26
CA ASP A 18 0.80 8.06 -19.90
C ASP A 18 -0.39 7.08 -19.87
N VAL A 19 -0.15 5.76 -19.86
CA VAL A 19 -1.21 4.76 -19.73
C VAL A 19 -1.80 4.81 -18.32
N ASP A 20 -0.94 4.82 -17.29
CA ASP A 20 -1.37 4.94 -15.90
C ASP A 20 -2.18 6.24 -15.66
N ARG A 21 -1.65 7.38 -16.14
CA ARG A 21 -2.31 8.69 -15.97
C ARG A 21 -3.62 8.78 -16.74
N THR A 22 -3.65 8.27 -17.97
CA THR A 22 -4.88 8.19 -18.77
C THR A 22 -5.92 7.34 -18.07
N PHE A 23 -5.52 6.18 -17.56
CA PHE A 23 -6.38 5.31 -16.77
C PHE A 23 -6.96 6.07 -15.57
N LEU A 24 -6.13 6.72 -14.75
CA LEU A 24 -6.60 7.50 -13.60
C LEU A 24 -7.61 8.57 -14.02
N LYS A 25 -7.31 9.38 -15.04
CA LYS A 25 -8.22 10.44 -15.50
C LYS A 25 -9.56 9.87 -15.99
N GLN A 26 -9.56 8.74 -16.69
CA GLN A 26 -10.80 8.05 -17.08
C GLN A 26 -11.59 7.55 -15.87
N ARG A 27 -10.91 7.02 -14.84
CA ARG A 27 -11.55 6.62 -13.58
C ARG A 27 -12.19 7.79 -12.86
N VAL A 28 -11.52 8.94 -12.82
CA VAL A 28 -12.08 10.17 -12.22
C VAL A 28 -13.30 10.65 -13.00
N ALA A 29 -13.22 10.69 -14.34
CA ALA A 29 -14.35 11.08 -15.19
C ALA A 29 -15.55 10.14 -15.00
N GLN A 30 -15.32 8.83 -14.91
CA GLN A 30 -16.39 7.87 -14.63
C GLN A 30 -17.03 8.13 -13.25
N PHE A 31 -16.22 8.35 -12.20
CA PHE A 31 -16.77 8.59 -10.87
C PHE A 31 -17.51 9.92 -10.78
N LYS A 32 -17.07 10.95 -11.54
CA LYS A 32 -17.77 12.22 -11.67
C LYS A 32 -19.20 12.03 -12.18
N ASP A 33 -19.39 11.29 -13.29
CA ASP A 33 -20.72 10.94 -13.79
C ASP A 33 -21.58 10.24 -12.72
N GLN A 34 -20.99 9.29 -11.98
CA GLN A 34 -21.69 8.57 -10.92
C GLN A 34 -22.12 9.50 -9.77
N VAL A 35 -21.30 10.50 -9.41
CA VAL A 35 -21.64 11.53 -8.43
C VAL A 35 -22.76 12.43 -8.95
N GLU A 36 -22.68 12.91 -10.19
CA GLU A 36 -23.73 13.75 -10.81
C GLU A 36 -25.09 13.04 -10.86
N ARG A 37 -25.09 11.74 -11.21
CA ARG A 37 -26.28 10.90 -11.18
C ARG A 37 -26.80 10.67 -9.76
N ARG A 38 -25.92 10.54 -8.77
CA ARG A 38 -26.32 10.45 -7.35
C ARG A 38 -26.95 11.75 -6.85
N LEU A 39 -26.41 12.90 -7.24
CA LEU A 39 -26.91 14.23 -6.84
C LEU A 39 -28.25 14.57 -7.50
N SER A 40 -28.43 14.20 -8.77
CA SER A 40 -29.71 14.39 -9.49
C SER A 40 -30.82 13.43 -9.08
N GLY A 41 -30.49 12.36 -8.34
CA GLY A 41 -31.44 11.30 -7.95
C GLY A 41 -31.62 10.20 -9.00
N ALA A 42 -30.90 10.27 -10.13
CA ALA A 42 -30.87 9.21 -11.15
C ALA A 42 -30.14 7.94 -10.70
N LEU A 43 -29.42 8.01 -9.57
CA LEU A 43 -28.78 6.87 -8.91
C LEU A 43 -29.14 6.89 -7.42
N THR A 44 -29.76 5.81 -6.93
CA THR A 44 -30.12 5.70 -5.51
C THR A 44 -28.87 5.51 -4.64
N GLU A 45 -28.97 5.73 -3.31
CA GLU A 45 -27.84 5.45 -2.41
C GLU A 45 -27.46 3.97 -2.41
N GLU A 46 -28.41 3.05 -2.56
CA GLU A 46 -28.13 1.61 -2.59
C GLU A 46 -27.30 1.22 -3.81
N GLU A 47 -27.63 1.77 -4.99
CA GLU A 47 -26.87 1.57 -6.23
C GLU A 47 -25.53 2.30 -6.21
N PHE A 48 -25.46 3.49 -5.60
CA PHE A 48 -24.24 4.29 -5.51
C PHE A 48 -23.23 3.73 -4.51
N LYS A 49 -23.70 3.12 -3.42
CA LYS A 49 -22.88 2.57 -2.34
C LYS A 49 -21.70 1.71 -2.85
N PRO A 50 -21.88 0.68 -3.69
CA PRO A 50 -20.74 -0.10 -4.20
C PRO A 50 -19.75 0.76 -5.00
N LEU A 51 -20.24 1.73 -5.80
CA LEU A 51 -19.42 2.60 -6.64
C LEU A 51 -18.55 3.55 -5.80
N ARG A 52 -19.16 4.25 -4.83
CA ARG A 52 -18.42 5.16 -3.95
C ARG A 52 -17.43 4.44 -3.04
N LEU A 53 -17.76 3.23 -2.59
CA LEU A 53 -16.83 2.41 -1.81
C LEU A 53 -15.65 1.92 -2.66
N MET A 54 -15.80 1.71 -3.97
CA MET A 54 -14.64 1.42 -4.83
C MET A 54 -13.74 2.63 -5.08
N ASN A 55 -14.22 3.84 -4.81
CA ASN A 55 -13.46 5.09 -4.89
C ASN A 55 -13.12 5.66 -3.50
N GLY A 56 -13.12 4.80 -2.47
CA GLY A 56 -12.65 5.16 -1.13
C GLY A 56 -13.58 6.04 -0.30
N LEU A 57 -14.81 6.30 -0.78
CA LEU A 57 -15.73 7.25 -0.17
C LEU A 57 -16.77 6.54 0.73
N TYR A 58 -16.67 6.78 2.03
CA TYR A 58 -17.52 6.24 3.08
C TYR A 58 -18.47 7.30 3.63
N LEU A 59 -19.77 7.10 3.50
CA LEU A 59 -20.76 7.93 4.20
C LEU A 59 -20.66 7.69 5.71
N GLN A 60 -20.31 8.73 6.45
CA GLN A 60 -20.42 8.82 7.91
C GLN A 60 -21.70 9.61 8.27
N LEU A 61 -21.95 9.84 9.57
CA LEU A 61 -23.20 10.47 10.03
C LEU A 61 -23.38 11.91 9.49
N HIS A 62 -22.30 12.67 9.32
CA HIS A 62 -22.36 14.09 8.98
C HIS A 62 -21.63 14.47 7.69
N ALA A 63 -20.79 13.59 7.15
CA ALA A 63 -19.97 13.85 5.97
C ALA A 63 -19.46 12.53 5.36
N TYR A 64 -18.75 12.62 4.23
CA TYR A 64 -18.01 11.48 3.70
C TYR A 64 -16.58 11.45 4.21
N MET A 65 -16.11 10.26 4.56
CA MET A 65 -14.68 9.99 4.66
C MET A 65 -14.14 9.48 3.34
N LEU A 66 -13.15 10.18 2.78
CA LEU A 66 -12.38 9.76 1.62
C LEU A 66 -11.06 9.12 2.08
N ARG A 67 -10.85 7.86 1.69
CA ARG A 67 -9.56 7.18 1.88
C ARG A 67 -8.75 7.24 0.59
N VAL A 68 -7.65 7.99 0.64
CA VAL A 68 -6.65 8.04 -0.43
C VAL A 68 -5.72 6.84 -0.32
N ALA A 69 -5.37 6.24 -1.46
CA ALA A 69 -4.41 5.16 -1.54
C ALA A 69 -3.00 5.73 -1.51
N ILE A 70 -2.16 5.18 -0.65
CA ILE A 70 -0.71 5.38 -0.66
C ILE A 70 -0.14 3.97 -0.89
N PRO A 71 0.06 3.57 -2.15
CA PRO A 71 0.57 2.25 -2.50
C PRO A 71 1.80 1.90 -1.66
N TYR A 72 1.77 0.73 -1.01
CA TYR A 72 2.85 0.20 -0.17
C TYR A 72 3.45 1.18 0.86
N GLY A 73 2.69 2.23 1.20
CA GLY A 73 3.09 3.24 2.18
C GLY A 73 4.29 4.07 1.75
N VAL A 74 4.40 4.44 0.48
CA VAL A 74 5.47 5.33 0.02
C VAL A 74 4.86 6.47 -0.77
N LEU A 75 5.33 7.68 -0.49
CA LEU A 75 4.93 8.90 -1.17
C LEU A 75 6.12 9.87 -1.24
N ASP A 76 6.04 10.83 -2.16
CA ASP A 76 7.03 11.90 -2.24
C ASP A 76 6.55 13.23 -1.61
N ALA A 77 7.47 14.19 -1.50
CA ALA A 77 7.17 15.50 -0.94
C ALA A 77 6.09 16.26 -1.72
N LYS A 78 6.01 16.08 -3.06
CA LYS A 78 4.98 16.71 -3.89
C LYS A 78 3.60 16.15 -3.55
N GLN A 79 3.49 14.83 -3.43
CA GLN A 79 2.28 14.12 -3.01
C GLN A 79 1.88 14.51 -1.59
N MET A 80 2.83 14.63 -0.65
CA MET A 80 2.54 15.11 0.70
C MET A 80 1.93 16.51 0.71
N ARG A 81 2.45 17.44 -0.11
CA ARG A 81 1.87 18.79 -0.23
C ARG A 81 0.48 18.78 -0.86
N VAL A 82 0.20 17.86 -1.77
CA VAL A 82 -1.16 17.67 -2.29
C VAL A 82 -2.11 17.18 -1.19
N LEU A 83 -1.67 16.23 -0.35
CA LEU A 83 -2.45 15.80 0.80
C LEU A 83 -2.70 16.96 1.78
N ALA A 84 -1.70 17.82 2.01
CA ALA A 84 -1.83 19.03 2.83
C ALA A 84 -2.84 20.02 2.25
N HIS A 85 -2.80 20.23 0.93
CA HIS A 85 -3.78 21.06 0.22
C HIS A 85 -5.21 20.50 0.38
N ILE A 86 -5.39 19.18 0.25
CA ILE A 86 -6.70 18.54 0.44
C ILE A 86 -7.20 18.74 1.88
N ALA A 87 -6.33 18.54 2.87
CA ALA A 87 -6.63 18.75 4.28
C ALA A 87 -7.15 20.16 4.56
N ARG A 88 -6.48 21.19 4.02
CA ARG A 88 -6.87 22.61 4.18
C ARG A 88 -8.15 22.99 3.47
N THR A 89 -8.33 22.47 2.27
CA THR A 89 -9.33 23.00 1.32
C THR A 89 -10.66 22.28 1.44
N TYR A 90 -10.62 20.95 1.62
CA TYR A 90 -11.81 20.09 1.56
C TYR A 90 -12.13 19.38 2.88
N ASP A 91 -11.21 19.40 3.83
CA ASP A 91 -11.40 18.84 5.16
C ASP A 91 -11.31 19.94 6.24
N ARG A 92 -11.00 19.58 7.49
CA ARG A 92 -10.85 20.49 8.63
C ARG A 92 -9.39 20.67 9.04
N ASP A 93 -8.53 20.86 8.05
CA ASP A 93 -7.08 21.10 8.22
C ASP A 93 -6.27 19.92 8.79
N TYR A 94 -6.77 18.69 8.63
CA TYR A 94 -6.02 17.48 9.00
C TYR A 94 -6.32 16.29 8.10
N GLY A 95 -5.40 15.33 8.08
CA GLY A 95 -5.62 13.98 7.57
C GLY A 95 -5.22 12.95 8.61
N HIS A 96 -5.73 11.72 8.46
CA HIS A 96 -5.48 10.62 9.39
C HIS A 96 -4.75 9.47 8.70
N PHE A 97 -3.47 9.25 9.05
CA PHE A 97 -2.72 8.08 8.62
C PHE A 97 -3.27 6.81 9.25
N THR A 98 -3.48 5.81 8.41
CA THR A 98 -4.17 4.59 8.77
C THR A 98 -3.17 3.49 9.12
N THR A 99 -3.64 2.47 9.84
CA THR A 99 -2.86 1.25 10.12
C THR A 99 -2.55 0.38 8.89
N ARG A 100 -2.86 0.85 7.67
CA ARG A 100 -2.51 0.23 6.40
C ARG A 100 -1.84 1.21 5.44
N GLN A 101 -1.14 2.18 6.01
CA GLN A 101 -0.28 3.13 5.31
C GLN A 101 -0.99 4.08 4.34
N ASN A 102 -2.32 4.05 4.28
CA ASN A 102 -3.13 5.06 3.58
C ASN A 102 -3.36 6.29 4.45
N ILE A 103 -3.98 7.32 3.88
CA ILE A 103 -4.49 8.50 4.60
C ILE A 103 -6.01 8.67 4.39
N GLN A 104 -6.70 9.25 5.38
CA GLN A 104 -8.14 9.53 5.34
C GLN A 104 -8.44 10.99 5.66
N PHE A 105 -9.41 11.54 4.92
CA PHE A 105 -10.05 12.84 5.14
C PHE A 105 -11.52 12.56 5.50
N ASN A 106 -12.03 13.09 6.61
CA ASN A 106 -13.31 12.70 7.21
C ASN A 106 -14.49 13.64 6.91
N TRP A 107 -14.24 14.85 6.41
CA TRP A 107 -15.25 15.90 6.31
C TRP A 107 -15.59 16.28 4.86
N ILE A 108 -15.38 15.36 3.94
CA ILE A 108 -15.54 15.58 2.50
C ILE A 108 -17.02 15.69 2.12
N ARG A 109 -17.35 16.69 1.30
CA ARG A 109 -18.64 16.81 0.64
C ARG A 109 -18.68 15.95 -0.62
N LEU A 110 -19.85 15.40 -0.95
CA LEU A 110 -19.99 14.50 -2.11
C LEU A 110 -19.62 15.22 -3.41
N GLU A 111 -20.11 16.45 -3.57
CA GLU A 111 -19.92 17.31 -4.73
C GLU A 111 -18.45 17.70 -4.99
N ASP A 112 -17.62 17.75 -3.95
CA ASP A 112 -16.19 18.07 -4.08
C ASP A 112 -15.34 16.86 -4.47
N THR A 113 -15.88 15.64 -4.29
CA THR A 113 -15.07 14.42 -4.43
C THR A 113 -14.45 14.27 -5.82
N PRO A 114 -15.14 14.56 -6.94
CA PRO A 114 -14.52 14.50 -8.27
C PRO A 114 -13.32 15.42 -8.43
N GLU A 115 -13.35 16.62 -7.83
CA GLU A 115 -12.24 17.58 -7.90
C GLU A 115 -11.06 17.14 -7.05
N ILE A 116 -11.32 16.63 -5.84
CA ILE A 116 -10.26 16.04 -4.99
C ILE A 116 -9.55 14.91 -5.76
N LEU A 117 -10.30 14.05 -6.45
CA LEU A 117 -9.72 12.97 -7.24
C LEU A 117 -8.93 13.47 -8.46
N ASN A 118 -9.31 14.59 -9.08
CA ASN A 118 -8.53 15.22 -10.15
C ASN A 118 -7.17 15.71 -9.62
N VAL A 119 -7.18 16.41 -8.49
CA VAL A 119 -5.99 16.93 -7.82
C VAL A 119 -5.03 15.79 -7.44
N LEU A 120 -5.55 14.68 -6.90
CA LEU A 120 -4.76 13.49 -6.62
C LEU A 120 -4.14 12.91 -7.91
N ALA A 121 -4.93 12.81 -8.98
CA ALA A 121 -4.47 12.25 -10.25
C ALA A 121 -3.39 13.09 -10.94
N ASP A 122 -3.32 14.40 -10.70
CA ASP A 122 -2.24 15.29 -11.20
C ASP A 122 -0.88 15.02 -10.53
N THR A 123 -0.87 14.23 -9.47
CA THR A 123 0.34 13.79 -8.76
C THR A 123 0.41 12.28 -8.59
N ASP A 124 -0.11 11.54 -9.56
CA ASP A 124 0.00 10.08 -9.63
C ASP A 124 -0.58 9.35 -8.38
N MET A 125 -1.59 9.96 -7.74
CA MET A 125 -2.32 9.39 -6.60
C MET A 125 -3.78 9.05 -6.95
N HIS A 126 -4.39 8.15 -6.17
CA HIS A 126 -5.77 7.72 -6.40
C HIS A 126 -6.48 7.27 -5.12
N ALA A 127 -7.80 7.02 -5.20
CA ALA A 127 -8.60 6.40 -4.12
C ALA A 127 -9.22 5.05 -4.52
N ILE A 128 -8.80 4.50 -5.67
CA ILE A 128 -9.29 3.23 -6.22
C ILE A 128 -9.05 2.08 -5.23
N GLN A 129 -10.08 1.24 -5.03
CA GLN A 129 -10.07 0.01 -4.24
C GLN A 129 -9.60 0.16 -2.77
N THR A 130 -9.68 1.36 -2.19
CA THR A 130 -9.34 1.57 -0.77
C THR A 130 -10.46 1.13 0.19
N SER A 131 -11.61 0.74 -0.36
CA SER A 131 -12.79 0.23 0.34
C SER A 131 -13.48 -0.90 -0.45
N GLY A 132 -14.75 -1.22 -0.20
CA GLY A 132 -15.49 -2.27 -0.92
C GLY A 132 -15.11 -3.71 -0.54
N ASN A 133 -15.66 -4.68 -1.27
CA ASN A 133 -15.33 -6.09 -1.16
C ASN A 133 -14.35 -6.49 -2.27
N CYS A 134 -13.16 -5.92 -2.22
CA CYS A 134 -12.07 -6.19 -3.15
C CYS A 134 -10.74 -6.28 -2.38
N ILE A 135 -9.67 -6.51 -3.12
CA ILE A 135 -8.29 -6.38 -2.63
C ILE A 135 -8.05 -4.92 -2.24
N ARG A 136 -7.40 -4.72 -1.10
CA ARG A 136 -7.04 -3.41 -0.55
C ARG A 136 -5.57 -3.13 -0.82
N ASN A 137 -5.13 -1.92 -0.44
CA ASN A 137 -3.70 -1.55 -0.45
C ASN A 137 -2.82 -2.68 0.11
N VAL A 138 -1.79 -3.01 -0.67
CA VAL A 138 -0.74 -3.96 -0.29
C VAL A 138 0.15 -3.26 0.72
N THR A 139 0.18 -3.77 1.94
CA THR A 139 1.00 -3.20 3.02
C THR A 139 2.44 -3.70 2.85
N ALA A 140 3.41 -2.79 2.86
CA ALA A 140 4.83 -3.14 2.77
C ALA A 140 5.61 -2.70 4.01
N ASP A 141 6.84 -3.17 4.16
CA ASP A 141 7.73 -2.72 5.23
C ASP A 141 7.93 -1.19 5.15
N GLN A 142 7.77 -0.50 6.28
CA GLN A 142 7.99 0.94 6.40
C GLN A 142 9.43 1.37 6.02
N PHE A 143 10.38 0.44 5.97
CA PHE A 143 11.76 0.68 5.52
C PHE A 143 12.10 0.02 4.18
N ALA A 144 11.11 -0.51 3.43
CA ALA A 144 11.34 -1.22 2.17
C ALA A 144 12.24 -0.47 1.17
N GLY A 145 13.18 -1.09 0.48
CA GLY A 145 14.14 -0.41 -0.41
C GLY A 145 15.25 0.37 0.31
N ALA A 146 15.18 0.52 1.63
CA ALA A 146 16.16 1.23 2.47
C ALA A 146 16.71 0.36 3.62
N ALA A 147 15.97 -0.66 4.05
CA ALA A 147 16.31 -1.52 5.17
C ALA A 147 17.63 -2.26 4.93
N ALA A 148 18.51 -2.27 5.93
CA ALA A 148 19.81 -2.93 5.84
C ALA A 148 19.73 -4.46 5.74
N ASP A 149 18.59 -5.06 6.11
CA ASP A 149 18.38 -6.51 6.19
C ASP A 149 17.37 -7.05 5.17
N GLU A 150 17.04 -6.27 4.14
CA GLU A 150 16.13 -6.72 3.10
C GLU A 150 16.81 -7.71 2.14
N VAL A 151 16.12 -8.80 1.83
CA VAL A 151 16.50 -9.77 0.80
C VAL A 151 16.19 -9.22 -0.60
N LEU A 152 15.08 -8.49 -0.71
CA LEU A 152 14.63 -7.81 -1.92
C LEU A 152 13.87 -6.54 -1.56
N ASP A 153 13.70 -5.64 -2.53
CA ASP A 153 12.82 -4.48 -2.39
C ASP A 153 11.35 -4.89 -2.59
N PRO A 154 10.51 -4.94 -1.53
CA PRO A 154 9.14 -5.44 -1.64
C PRO A 154 8.21 -4.45 -2.36
N ARG A 155 8.64 -3.20 -2.61
CA ARG A 155 7.83 -2.20 -3.36
C ARG A 155 7.56 -2.67 -4.78
N VAL A 156 8.53 -3.34 -5.41
CA VAL A 156 8.41 -3.86 -6.78
C VAL A 156 7.26 -4.87 -6.87
N TYR A 157 7.22 -5.83 -5.96
CA TYR A 157 6.16 -6.85 -5.94
C TYR A 157 4.84 -6.28 -5.44
N ALA A 158 4.86 -5.34 -4.48
CA ALA A 158 3.64 -4.67 -4.06
C ALA A 158 2.99 -3.89 -5.20
N GLU A 159 3.79 -3.25 -6.07
CA GLU A 159 3.32 -2.56 -7.27
C GLU A 159 2.79 -3.53 -8.32
N ILE A 160 3.49 -4.64 -8.58
CA ILE A 160 2.98 -5.73 -9.44
C ILE A 160 1.62 -6.22 -8.94
N LEU A 161 1.49 -6.47 -7.64
CA LEU A 161 0.22 -6.88 -7.02
C LEU A 161 -0.85 -5.80 -7.10
N ARG A 162 -0.49 -4.52 -6.99
CA ARG A 162 -1.43 -3.40 -7.19
C ARG A 162 -1.95 -3.38 -8.61
N GLN A 163 -1.08 -3.45 -9.62
CA GLN A 163 -1.47 -3.42 -11.03
C GLN A 163 -2.31 -4.65 -11.40
N TRP A 164 -1.91 -5.85 -10.98
CA TRP A 164 -2.69 -7.06 -11.20
C TRP A 164 -4.07 -7.03 -10.54
N SER A 165 -4.18 -6.53 -9.31
CA SER A 165 -5.45 -6.52 -8.58
C SER A 165 -6.42 -5.40 -8.96
N THR A 166 -5.90 -4.32 -9.58
CA THR A 166 -6.70 -3.16 -9.96
C THR A 166 -7.69 -3.50 -11.07
N LEU A 167 -8.99 -3.38 -10.76
CA LEU A 167 -10.09 -3.76 -11.65
C LEU A 167 -10.01 -5.21 -12.17
N HIS A 168 -9.40 -6.11 -11.40
CA HIS A 168 -9.32 -7.52 -11.77
C HIS A 168 -10.74 -8.07 -12.00
N PRO A 169 -11.05 -8.65 -13.18
CA PRO A 169 -12.41 -9.03 -13.55
C PRO A 169 -13.02 -10.05 -12.57
N GLU A 170 -12.17 -10.92 -12.02
CA GLU A 170 -12.62 -11.95 -11.07
C GLU A 170 -12.68 -11.45 -9.61
N PHE A 171 -11.81 -10.51 -9.22
CA PHE A 171 -11.60 -10.15 -7.81
C PHE A 171 -12.10 -8.75 -7.42
N THR A 172 -12.79 -8.09 -8.34
CA THR A 172 -13.47 -6.81 -8.08
C THR A 172 -14.69 -6.99 -7.16
N PHE A 173 -15.22 -8.21 -7.01
CA PHE A 173 -16.37 -8.55 -6.16
C PHE A 173 -16.14 -9.80 -5.30
N LEU A 174 -15.10 -9.75 -4.46
CA LEU A 174 -14.82 -10.80 -3.48
C LEU A 174 -15.95 -10.93 -2.44
N PRO A 175 -16.02 -12.05 -1.71
CA PRO A 175 -17.00 -12.19 -0.62
C PRO A 175 -16.89 -11.09 0.44
N ARG A 176 -15.68 -10.61 0.73
CA ARG A 176 -15.41 -9.49 1.66
C ARG A 176 -14.04 -8.85 1.37
N LYS A 177 -13.72 -7.76 2.08
CA LYS A 177 -12.42 -7.08 2.02
C LYS A 177 -11.24 -8.06 2.13
N PHE A 178 -10.24 -7.88 1.28
CA PHE A 178 -9.06 -8.73 1.19
C PHE A 178 -7.77 -7.92 1.33
N LYS A 179 -6.87 -8.36 2.20
CA LYS A 179 -5.69 -7.63 2.63
C LYS A 179 -4.44 -8.43 2.34
N ILE A 180 -3.52 -7.84 1.59
CA ILE A 180 -2.20 -8.41 1.35
C ILE A 180 -1.17 -7.58 2.13
N ALA A 181 -0.16 -8.26 2.67
CA ALA A 181 1.07 -7.62 3.14
C ALA A 181 2.30 -8.36 2.61
N ILE A 182 3.39 -7.63 2.43
CA ILE A 182 4.66 -8.14 1.93
C ILE A 182 5.84 -7.53 2.68
N SER A 183 6.73 -8.37 3.17
CA SER A 183 8.01 -7.98 3.75
C SER A 183 9.15 -8.40 2.84
N GLY A 184 10.08 -7.49 2.58
CA GLY A 184 11.34 -7.79 1.88
C GLY A 184 12.43 -8.31 2.83
N SER A 185 12.28 -8.09 4.13
CA SER A 185 13.17 -8.59 5.17
C SER A 185 12.65 -9.87 5.81
N GLN A 186 13.58 -10.69 6.31
CA GLN A 186 13.25 -11.88 7.11
C GLN A 186 12.53 -11.50 8.42
N GLN A 187 12.83 -10.32 8.98
CA GLN A 187 12.07 -9.78 10.10
C GLN A 187 10.66 -9.37 9.63
N ASP A 188 9.62 -9.92 10.25
CA ASP A 188 8.22 -9.57 9.94
C ASP A 188 7.87 -8.20 10.54
N ARG A 189 8.12 -7.11 9.80
CA ARG A 189 7.73 -5.74 10.18
C ARG A 189 6.32 -5.36 9.75
N VAL A 190 5.71 -6.13 8.86
CA VAL A 190 4.37 -5.87 8.32
C VAL A 190 3.26 -6.62 9.05
N ALA A 191 3.63 -7.48 10.00
CA ALA A 191 2.73 -8.38 10.70
C ALA A 191 1.97 -9.26 9.68
N ALA A 192 2.73 -9.93 8.80
CA ALA A 192 2.27 -10.66 7.63
C ALA A 192 1.17 -11.68 7.98
N ARG A 193 1.32 -12.38 9.12
CA ARG A 193 0.36 -13.39 9.58
C ARG A 193 -0.99 -12.83 10.00
N PHE A 194 -1.17 -11.51 10.09
CA PHE A 194 -2.46 -10.88 10.39
C PHE A 194 -3.18 -10.34 9.17
N HIS A 195 -2.71 -10.70 7.98
CA HIS A 195 -3.29 -10.35 6.70
C HIS A 195 -4.08 -11.50 6.10
N ASP A 196 -4.97 -11.21 5.14
CA ASP A 196 -5.69 -12.26 4.44
C ASP A 196 -4.70 -13.12 3.63
N ILE A 197 -3.68 -12.47 3.03
CA ILE A 197 -2.41 -13.08 2.58
C ILE A 197 -1.24 -12.27 3.16
N GLY A 198 -0.25 -12.95 3.75
CA GLY A 198 1.02 -12.37 4.16
C GLY A 198 2.18 -13.01 3.40
N LEU A 199 3.10 -12.19 2.92
CA LEU A 199 4.28 -12.62 2.17
C LEU A 199 5.54 -12.17 2.92
N ILE A 200 6.48 -13.08 3.10
CA ILE A 200 7.80 -12.77 3.65
C ILE A 200 8.85 -13.29 2.68
N ALA A 201 9.65 -12.38 2.13
CA ALA A 201 10.77 -12.73 1.26
C ALA A 201 11.88 -13.42 2.06
N ARG A 202 12.48 -14.45 1.46
CA ARG A 202 13.61 -15.20 1.98
C ARG A 202 14.62 -15.47 0.90
N GLU A 203 15.86 -15.66 1.29
CA GLU A 203 16.90 -16.19 0.39
C GLU A 203 16.54 -17.63 0.04
N GLY A 204 16.38 -17.91 -1.25
CA GLY A 204 16.23 -19.25 -1.77
C GLY A 204 17.55 -19.82 -2.29
N GLU A 205 17.48 -20.93 -3.01
CA GLU A 205 18.66 -21.56 -3.61
C GLU A 205 19.30 -20.67 -4.67
N ASN A 206 20.64 -20.71 -4.75
CA ASN A 206 21.44 -19.96 -5.71
C ASN A 206 21.23 -18.43 -5.67
N GLY A 207 20.80 -17.90 -4.53
CA GLY A 207 20.60 -16.46 -4.33
C GLY A 207 19.33 -15.90 -4.96
N ARG A 208 18.43 -16.75 -5.50
CA ARG A 208 17.12 -16.30 -5.97
C ARG A 208 16.14 -16.22 -4.80
N PRO A 209 15.45 -15.10 -4.58
CA PRO A 209 14.51 -15.01 -3.49
C PRO A 209 13.29 -15.92 -3.69
N VAL A 210 12.71 -16.33 -2.57
CA VAL A 210 11.44 -17.05 -2.50
C VAL A 210 10.53 -16.38 -1.49
N PHE A 211 9.24 -16.66 -1.55
CA PHE A 211 8.26 -16.15 -0.60
C PHE A 211 7.73 -17.25 0.32
N GLU A 212 7.76 -16.99 1.62
CA GLU A 212 6.82 -17.65 2.53
C GLU A 212 5.45 -17.02 2.38
N VAL A 213 4.43 -17.87 2.27
CA VAL A 213 3.04 -17.46 2.07
C VAL A 213 2.20 -17.90 3.27
N PHE A 214 1.60 -16.91 3.93
CA PHE A 214 0.64 -17.08 5.01
C PHE A 214 -0.75 -16.70 4.54
N VAL A 215 -1.78 -17.42 4.98
CA VAL A 215 -3.17 -17.15 4.60
C VAL A 215 -4.11 -17.22 5.81
N GLY A 216 -5.20 -16.47 5.76
CA GLY A 216 -6.29 -16.58 6.73
C GLY A 216 -6.05 -15.81 8.04
N GLY A 217 -5.21 -14.78 8.01
CA GLY A 217 -5.01 -13.88 9.15
C GLY A 217 -6.08 -12.79 9.29
N GLY A 218 -6.18 -12.19 10.47
CA GLY A 218 -6.88 -10.91 10.62
C GLY A 218 -7.30 -10.55 12.03
N LEU A 219 -6.94 -9.34 12.46
CA LEU A 219 -7.24 -8.73 13.77
C LEU A 219 -8.67 -8.15 13.92
N GLY A 220 -9.64 -8.64 13.13
CA GLY A 220 -11.03 -8.21 13.28
C GLY A 220 -11.67 -8.72 14.58
N ARG A 221 -13.00 -8.66 14.68
CA ARG A 221 -13.78 -9.14 15.85
C ARG A 221 -13.32 -10.48 16.41
N THR A 222 -13.01 -11.44 15.54
CA THR A 222 -12.40 -12.71 15.91
C THR A 222 -10.94 -12.71 15.45
N PRO A 223 -9.96 -12.34 16.29
CA PRO A 223 -8.55 -12.30 15.88
C PRO A 223 -8.06 -13.72 15.55
N ILE A 224 -7.43 -13.89 14.38
CA ILE A 224 -6.88 -15.17 13.91
C ILE A 224 -5.49 -14.90 13.35
N ILE A 225 -4.55 -15.76 13.72
CA ILE A 225 -3.19 -15.79 13.17
C ILE A 225 -3.23 -16.68 11.93
N GLY A 226 -2.74 -16.15 10.80
CA GLY A 226 -2.65 -16.87 9.54
C GLY A 226 -1.72 -18.07 9.62
N VAL A 227 -2.06 -19.07 8.83
CA VAL A 227 -1.33 -20.34 8.70
C VAL A 227 -0.38 -20.25 7.51
N ARG A 228 0.80 -20.85 7.63
CA ARG A 228 1.75 -20.94 6.52
C ARG A 228 1.24 -21.99 5.53
N LEU A 229 0.97 -21.60 4.30
CA LEU A 229 0.59 -22.53 3.23
C LEU A 229 1.79 -22.99 2.41
N ARG A 230 2.81 -22.14 2.30
CA ARG A 230 4.03 -22.42 1.54
C ARG A 230 5.21 -21.66 2.12
N ASP A 231 6.42 -22.20 2.02
CA ASP A 231 7.65 -21.60 2.55
C ASP A 231 8.75 -21.35 1.50
N ASP A 232 8.53 -21.75 0.25
CA ASP A 232 9.53 -21.74 -0.83
C ASP A 232 8.97 -21.23 -2.18
N LEU A 233 7.94 -20.37 -2.18
CA LEU A 233 7.28 -19.97 -3.42
C LEU A 233 8.24 -19.17 -4.33
N PRO A 234 8.59 -19.64 -5.54
CA PRO A 234 9.42 -18.90 -6.46
C PRO A 234 8.74 -17.62 -6.93
N GLU A 235 9.52 -16.58 -7.24
CA GLU A 235 8.99 -15.28 -7.66
C GLU A 235 8.11 -15.38 -8.91
N GLU A 236 8.51 -16.20 -9.87
CA GLU A 236 7.78 -16.39 -11.12
C GLU A 236 6.37 -16.96 -10.94
N ASP A 237 6.12 -17.65 -9.82
CA ASP A 237 4.85 -18.30 -9.51
C ASP A 237 4.01 -17.45 -8.55
N LEU A 238 4.50 -16.27 -8.12
CA LEU A 238 3.83 -15.41 -7.14
C LEU A 238 2.38 -15.09 -7.54
N ILE A 239 2.18 -14.54 -8.73
CA ILE A 239 0.84 -14.18 -9.22
C ILE A 239 -0.05 -15.41 -9.34
N ALA A 240 0.46 -16.49 -9.95
CA ALA A 240 -0.28 -17.73 -10.14
C ALA A 240 -0.77 -18.31 -8.81
N TYR A 241 0.08 -18.32 -7.78
CA TYR A 241 -0.27 -18.88 -6.48
C TYR A 241 -1.28 -17.99 -5.73
N LEU A 242 -1.14 -16.65 -5.79
CA LEU A 242 -2.11 -15.75 -5.16
C LEU A 242 -3.48 -15.81 -5.85
N GLU A 243 -3.49 -15.95 -7.18
CA GLU A 243 -4.69 -16.20 -7.97
C GLU A 243 -5.39 -17.47 -7.48
N ALA A 244 -4.68 -18.59 -7.33
CA ALA A 244 -5.25 -19.85 -6.82
C ALA A 244 -5.88 -19.68 -5.42
N VAL A 245 -5.19 -19.02 -4.49
CA VAL A 245 -5.73 -18.70 -3.15
C VAL A 245 -7.02 -17.88 -3.25
N LEU A 246 -7.04 -16.86 -4.10
CA LEU A 246 -8.20 -16.00 -4.29
C LEU A 246 -9.35 -16.73 -4.97
N ARG A 247 -9.10 -17.62 -5.93
CA ARG A 247 -10.14 -18.43 -6.59
C ARG A 247 -10.85 -19.35 -5.62
N VAL A 248 -10.10 -20.08 -4.79
CA VAL A 248 -10.67 -20.89 -3.71
C VAL A 248 -11.53 -20.03 -2.79
N TYR A 249 -11.03 -18.85 -2.38
CA TYR A 249 -11.80 -17.93 -1.55
C TYR A 249 -13.04 -17.38 -2.27
N ASN A 250 -12.94 -17.06 -3.55
CA ASN A 250 -14.03 -16.49 -4.34
C ASN A 250 -15.15 -17.50 -4.55
N ALA A 251 -14.81 -18.76 -4.82
CA ALA A 251 -15.73 -19.87 -5.03
C ALA A 251 -16.42 -20.30 -3.73
N HIS A 252 -15.68 -20.49 -2.65
CA HIS A 252 -16.21 -21.08 -1.40
C HIS A 252 -16.53 -20.06 -0.30
N GLY A 253 -16.12 -18.80 -0.47
CA GLY A 253 -16.37 -17.75 0.52
C GLY A 253 -17.84 -17.39 0.66
N ARG A 254 -18.31 -17.33 1.91
CA ARG A 254 -19.69 -16.95 2.25
C ARG A 254 -20.03 -15.52 1.84
N ARG A 255 -21.23 -15.33 1.29
CA ARG A 255 -21.81 -14.02 0.94
C ARG A 255 -23.12 -13.71 1.67
N ASP A 256 -23.69 -14.70 2.35
CA ASP A 256 -24.95 -14.62 3.09
C ASP A 256 -24.81 -13.90 4.46
N ASN A 257 -23.62 -13.99 5.09
CA ASN A 257 -23.35 -13.34 6.37
C ASN A 257 -22.02 -12.60 6.34
N ILE A 258 -22.08 -11.26 6.31
CA ILE A 258 -20.92 -10.37 6.22
C ILE A 258 -19.90 -10.54 7.36
N TYR A 259 -20.34 -11.03 8.53
CA TYR A 259 -19.47 -11.28 9.68
C TYR A 259 -18.71 -12.62 9.58
N LYS A 260 -19.18 -13.52 8.72
CA LYS A 260 -18.56 -14.83 8.44
C LYS A 260 -17.95 -14.94 7.04
N ALA A 261 -17.90 -13.82 6.29
CA ALA A 261 -17.50 -13.77 4.88
C ALA A 261 -15.99 -13.62 4.63
N ARG A 262 -15.13 -13.57 5.66
CA ARG A 262 -13.66 -13.37 5.50
C ARG A 262 -12.95 -14.70 5.25
N ILE A 263 -11.86 -14.70 4.48
CA ILE A 263 -11.07 -15.91 4.18
C ILE A 263 -10.62 -16.67 5.43
N LYS A 264 -10.26 -15.97 6.51
CA LYS A 264 -9.92 -16.61 7.79
C LYS A 264 -11.01 -17.54 8.35
N ILE A 265 -12.28 -17.23 8.07
CA ILE A 265 -13.42 -18.07 8.47
C ILE A 265 -13.54 -19.27 7.54
N LEU A 266 -13.27 -19.08 6.25
CA LEU A 266 -13.23 -20.18 5.27
C LEU A 266 -12.12 -21.17 5.61
N VAL A 267 -10.89 -20.69 5.85
CA VAL A 267 -9.74 -21.54 6.23
C VAL A 267 -10.04 -22.31 7.52
N GLN A 268 -10.67 -21.69 8.52
CA GLN A 268 -11.08 -22.40 9.74
C GLN A 268 -12.18 -23.44 9.49
N ALA A 269 -13.13 -23.15 8.61
CA ALA A 269 -14.26 -24.05 8.34
C ALA A 269 -13.85 -25.28 7.51
N LEU A 270 -12.97 -25.10 6.52
CA LEU A 270 -12.41 -26.21 5.74
C LEU A 270 -11.34 -26.98 6.50
N GLY A 271 -10.56 -26.27 7.35
CA GLY A 271 -9.31 -26.77 7.89
C GLY A 271 -8.13 -26.44 6.95
N THR A 272 -6.95 -26.25 7.55
CA THR A 272 -5.74 -25.82 6.82
C THR A 272 -5.34 -26.80 5.71
N GLU A 273 -5.39 -28.10 5.99
CA GLU A 273 -4.98 -29.15 5.04
C GLU A 273 -5.91 -29.16 3.82
N GLU A 274 -7.22 -29.15 4.03
CA GLU A 274 -8.19 -29.14 2.94
C GLU A 274 -8.10 -27.84 2.12
N PHE A 275 -7.95 -26.68 2.78
CA PHE A 275 -7.74 -25.42 2.07
C PHE A 275 -6.46 -25.46 1.20
N LEU A 276 -5.37 -26.01 1.74
CA LEU A 276 -4.11 -26.17 0.99
C LEU A 276 -4.28 -27.12 -0.20
N ASN A 277 -4.99 -28.23 -0.03
CA ASN A 277 -5.28 -29.19 -1.10
C ASN A 277 -6.04 -28.51 -2.25
N GLN A 278 -7.07 -27.72 -1.94
CA GLN A 278 -7.83 -26.97 -2.95
C GLN A 278 -6.96 -25.93 -3.66
N VAL A 279 -6.14 -25.18 -2.92
CA VAL A 279 -5.21 -24.19 -3.51
C VAL A 279 -4.21 -24.87 -4.44
N ASN A 280 -3.63 -26.00 -4.03
CA ASN A 280 -2.68 -26.75 -4.86
C ASN A 280 -3.34 -27.35 -6.10
N ALA A 281 -4.59 -27.83 -5.99
CA ALA A 281 -5.36 -28.33 -7.12
C ALA A 281 -5.66 -27.22 -8.13
N GLU A 282 -6.13 -26.05 -7.67
CA GLU A 282 -6.31 -24.86 -8.51
C GLU A 282 -5.00 -24.45 -9.18
N PHE A 283 -3.93 -24.31 -8.40
CA PHE A 283 -2.61 -23.92 -8.89
C PHE A 283 -2.05 -24.88 -9.95
N ALA A 284 -2.25 -26.19 -9.77
CA ALA A 284 -1.81 -27.21 -10.74
C ALA A 284 -2.65 -27.21 -12.02
N ALA A 285 -3.93 -26.84 -11.95
CA ALA A 285 -4.84 -26.80 -13.09
C ALA A 285 -4.72 -25.50 -13.92
N MET A 286 -4.03 -24.47 -13.40
CA MET A 286 -3.86 -23.20 -14.10
C MET A 286 -2.99 -23.31 -15.35
N ASP A 287 -3.33 -22.51 -16.36
CA ASP A 287 -2.46 -22.22 -17.51
C ASP A 287 -1.25 -21.38 -17.05
N ARG A 288 -0.29 -22.04 -16.38
CA ARG A 288 0.85 -21.39 -15.70
C ARG A 288 1.61 -20.38 -16.59
N PRO A 289 1.88 -20.64 -17.88
CA PRO A 289 2.51 -19.65 -18.76
C PRO A 289 1.83 -18.28 -18.78
N ARG A 290 0.50 -18.21 -18.63
CA ARG A 290 -0.26 -16.95 -18.61
C ARG A 290 -0.12 -16.16 -17.31
N TYR A 291 0.16 -16.84 -16.20
CA TYR A 291 0.27 -16.24 -14.86
C TYR A 291 1.70 -16.16 -14.35
N ARG A 292 2.66 -16.74 -15.10
CA ARG A 292 4.07 -16.68 -14.78
C ARG A 292 4.52 -15.23 -14.82
N LEU A 293 5.10 -14.76 -13.73
CA LEU A 293 5.69 -13.43 -13.62
C LEU A 293 7.08 -13.46 -14.25
N PRO A 294 7.28 -12.88 -15.44
CA PRO A 294 8.59 -12.89 -16.10
C PRO A 294 9.55 -11.93 -15.39
N GLU A 295 10.83 -12.30 -15.35
CA GLU A 295 11.90 -11.46 -14.81
C GLU A 295 11.93 -10.07 -15.49
N ALA A 296 11.72 -10.02 -16.80
CA ALA A 296 11.63 -8.76 -17.55
C ALA A 296 10.51 -7.83 -17.05
N THR A 297 9.38 -8.37 -16.57
CA THR A 297 8.29 -7.57 -15.98
C THR A 297 8.71 -7.04 -14.61
N VAL A 298 9.37 -7.86 -13.80
CA VAL A 298 9.90 -7.43 -12.49
C VAL A 298 10.89 -6.29 -12.67
N GLU A 299 11.83 -6.44 -13.60
CA GLU A 299 12.84 -5.42 -13.90
C GLU A 299 12.22 -4.16 -14.53
N ALA A 300 11.20 -4.30 -15.38
CA ALA A 300 10.48 -3.14 -15.92
C ALA A 300 9.77 -2.34 -14.82
N ILE A 301 9.16 -3.01 -13.83
CA ILE A 301 8.56 -2.32 -12.67
C ILE A 301 9.64 -1.71 -11.77
N ARG A 302 10.72 -2.45 -11.50
CA ARG A 302 11.85 -1.97 -10.69
C ARG A 302 12.46 -0.70 -11.29
N ALA A 303 12.66 -0.66 -12.60
CA ALA A 303 13.24 0.46 -13.32
C ALA A 303 12.41 1.75 -13.25
N ARG A 304 11.19 1.71 -12.71
CA ARG A 304 10.31 2.88 -12.54
C ARG A 304 10.33 3.47 -11.14
N PHE A 305 11.07 2.87 -10.22
CA PHE A 305 11.41 3.48 -8.94
C PHE A 305 12.72 4.24 -9.08
N GLY A 306 12.71 5.56 -8.83
CA GLY A 306 13.92 6.37 -8.82
C GLY A 306 14.89 5.91 -7.73
N VAL A 307 16.18 5.88 -8.05
CA VAL A 307 17.25 5.57 -7.10
C VAL A 307 17.80 6.89 -6.54
N PRO A 308 17.84 7.06 -5.19
CA PRO A 308 18.45 8.23 -4.59
C PRO A 308 19.92 8.38 -4.99
N ASP A 309 20.35 9.62 -5.25
CA ASP A 309 21.77 9.94 -5.47
C ASP A 309 22.50 10.02 -4.11
N PHE A 310 22.98 8.87 -3.65
CA PHE A 310 23.65 8.78 -2.35
C PHE A 310 25.06 9.37 -2.40
N ALA A 311 25.25 10.51 -1.74
CA ALA A 311 26.52 11.18 -1.52
C ALA A 311 26.80 11.35 -0.01
N PRO A 312 27.25 10.29 0.70
CA PRO A 312 27.45 10.36 2.14
C PRO A 312 28.57 11.35 2.48
N ALA A 313 28.34 12.23 3.44
CA ALA A 313 29.38 13.15 3.91
C ALA A 313 30.51 12.38 4.60
N ALA A 314 31.76 12.68 4.25
CA ALA A 314 32.95 11.92 4.68
C ALA A 314 33.09 11.75 6.21
N ASN A 315 32.61 12.71 7.00
CA ASN A 315 32.68 12.72 8.46
C ASN A 315 31.30 12.59 9.15
N ALA A 316 30.27 12.11 8.44
CA ALA A 316 28.91 12.02 8.98
C ALA A 316 28.83 11.21 10.28
N ALA A 317 29.47 10.04 10.33
CA ALA A 317 29.45 9.15 11.48
C ALA A 317 30.15 9.77 12.71
N GLU A 318 31.32 10.38 12.51
CA GLU A 318 32.08 11.06 13.56
C GLU A 318 31.32 12.26 14.12
N LYS A 319 30.72 13.05 13.22
CA LYS A 319 29.88 14.20 13.59
C LYS A 319 28.67 13.77 14.39
N LEU A 320 27.95 12.74 13.95
CA LEU A 320 26.81 12.19 14.68
C LEU A 320 27.23 11.69 16.07
N ALA A 321 28.34 10.96 16.17
CA ALA A 321 28.86 10.47 17.45
C ALA A 321 29.22 11.61 18.41
N ALA A 322 29.87 12.66 17.91
CA ALA A 322 30.19 13.85 18.71
C ALA A 322 28.93 14.56 19.21
N GLN A 323 27.91 14.73 18.36
CA GLN A 323 26.64 15.36 18.72
C GLN A 323 25.86 14.54 19.75
N ARG A 324 25.78 13.21 19.60
CA ARG A 324 25.16 12.31 20.58
C ARG A 324 25.85 12.37 21.94
N LYS A 325 27.18 12.46 21.95
CA LYS A 325 27.94 12.60 23.21
C LYS A 325 27.69 13.95 23.89
N ALA A 326 27.48 15.01 23.11
CA ALA A 326 27.27 16.36 23.62
C ALA A 326 25.84 16.62 24.15
N ASP A 327 24.84 15.91 23.61
CA ASP A 327 23.43 16.10 23.97
C ASP A 327 22.73 14.76 24.23
N ARG A 328 22.39 14.53 25.51
CA ARG A 328 21.70 13.31 25.97
C ARG A 328 20.27 13.19 25.44
N ALA A 329 19.55 14.30 25.25
CA ALA A 329 18.20 14.27 24.69
C ALA A 329 18.25 13.90 23.21
N PHE A 330 19.21 14.46 22.47
CA PHE A 330 19.46 14.09 21.08
C PHE A 330 19.90 12.62 20.95
N ASP A 331 20.79 12.13 21.82
CA ASP A 331 21.20 10.72 21.83
C ASP A 331 20.01 9.76 22.01
N ALA A 332 19.13 10.05 22.99
CA ALA A 332 17.92 9.27 23.21
C ALA A 332 16.97 9.31 21.99
N TRP A 333 16.85 10.48 21.35
CA TRP A 333 16.07 10.64 20.13
C TRP A 333 16.63 9.82 18.98
N VAL A 334 17.95 9.88 18.72
CA VAL A 334 18.61 9.09 17.67
C VAL A 334 18.42 7.60 17.95
N HIS A 335 18.63 7.16 19.18
CA HIS A 335 18.48 5.75 19.55
C HIS A 335 17.06 5.21 19.27
N THR A 336 16.04 6.03 19.49
CA THR A 336 14.63 5.63 19.36
C THR A 336 14.10 5.75 17.94
N ASN A 337 14.54 6.77 17.20
CA ASN A 337 13.90 7.17 15.94
C ASN A 337 14.77 6.92 14.70
N SER A 338 16.02 6.47 14.85
CA SER A 338 16.86 6.13 13.69
C SER A 338 16.99 4.62 13.50
N HIS A 339 17.03 4.20 12.24
CA HIS A 339 17.15 2.80 11.84
C HIS A 339 18.26 2.65 10.79
N PRO A 340 19.03 1.54 10.81
CA PRO A 340 20.07 1.30 9.83
C PRO A 340 19.55 1.30 8.39
N HIS A 341 20.25 2.01 7.52
CA HIS A 341 20.01 2.01 6.08
C HIS A 341 21.02 1.09 5.38
N LYS A 342 20.64 0.45 4.28
CA LYS A 342 21.54 -0.44 3.51
C LYS A 342 22.74 0.30 2.89
N GLN A 343 22.54 1.55 2.50
CA GLN A 343 23.61 2.44 2.04
C GLN A 343 24.42 2.96 3.25
N PRO A 344 25.74 2.70 3.31
CA PRO A 344 26.61 3.26 4.34
C PRO A 344 26.57 4.80 4.39
N GLY A 345 26.58 5.36 5.59
CA GLY A 345 26.53 6.81 5.82
C GLY A 345 25.12 7.40 5.87
N TYR A 346 24.07 6.58 5.70
CA TYR A 346 22.67 6.98 5.80
C TYR A 346 21.94 6.20 6.91
N CYS A 347 20.80 6.73 7.35
CA CYS A 347 19.86 6.06 8.26
C CYS A 347 18.43 6.45 7.88
N SER A 348 17.46 5.61 8.20
CA SER A 348 16.05 5.96 8.12
C SER A 348 15.60 6.62 9.41
N VAL A 349 14.82 7.69 9.33
CA VAL A 349 14.28 8.40 10.51
C VAL A 349 12.77 8.22 10.59
N THR A 350 12.28 7.75 11.73
CA THR A 350 10.85 7.62 12.04
C THR A 350 10.35 8.88 12.73
N VAL A 351 9.37 9.58 12.13
CA VAL A 351 8.67 10.70 12.75
C VAL A 351 7.35 10.24 13.34
N SER A 352 7.19 10.36 14.66
CA SER A 352 5.97 9.92 15.34
C SER A 352 4.80 10.86 15.08
N CYS A 353 3.75 10.37 14.42
CA CYS A 353 2.44 11.03 14.35
C CYS A 353 1.55 10.68 15.56
N LYS A 354 2.14 10.41 16.73
CA LYS A 354 1.42 10.08 17.97
C LYS A 354 1.63 11.19 19.01
N PRO A 355 0.86 12.28 18.95
CA PRO A 355 1.00 13.38 19.90
C PRO A 355 0.57 12.93 21.32
N ALA A 356 1.20 13.48 22.34
CA ALA A 356 0.78 13.28 23.72
C ALA A 356 -0.62 13.87 23.92
N GLY A 357 -1.58 13.04 24.35
CA GLY A 357 -2.97 13.45 24.57
C GLY A 357 -3.80 13.73 23.31
N GLY A 358 -3.22 13.59 22.11
CA GLY A 358 -3.94 13.72 20.85
C GLY A 358 -4.26 12.38 20.19
N ILE A 359 -4.79 12.41 18.98
CA ILE A 359 -5.20 11.23 18.23
C ILE A 359 -4.01 10.66 17.44
N PRO A 360 -3.57 9.42 17.71
CA PRO A 360 -2.53 8.78 16.92
C PRO A 360 -2.89 8.69 15.43
N GLY A 361 -2.03 9.20 14.56
CA GLY A 361 -2.20 9.18 13.11
C GLY A 361 -2.77 10.47 12.53
N ASP A 362 -3.33 11.36 13.35
CA ASP A 362 -3.76 12.68 12.89
C ASP A 362 -2.53 13.55 12.63
N VAL A 363 -2.54 14.21 11.47
CA VAL A 363 -1.50 15.13 11.03
C VAL A 363 -2.17 16.35 10.40
N THR A 364 -1.80 17.54 10.85
CA THR A 364 -2.34 18.80 10.30
C THR A 364 -1.71 19.10 8.95
N SER A 365 -2.32 19.96 8.14
CA SER A 365 -1.73 20.35 6.87
C SER A 365 -0.37 21.04 7.03
N ALA A 366 -0.18 21.84 8.08
CA ALA A 366 1.11 22.46 8.39
C ALA A 366 2.18 21.43 8.77
N GLN A 367 1.80 20.35 9.46
CA GLN A 367 2.70 19.24 9.74
C GLN A 367 3.04 18.45 8.47
N MET A 368 2.08 18.24 7.57
CA MET A 368 2.33 17.62 6.25
C MET A 368 3.30 18.45 5.42
N ASP A 369 3.14 19.78 5.35
CA ASP A 369 4.07 20.66 4.63
C ASP A 369 5.48 20.60 5.26
N LEU A 370 5.58 20.62 6.59
CA LEU A 370 6.87 20.46 7.29
C LEU A 370 7.53 19.11 6.95
N LEU A 371 6.75 18.02 6.95
CA LEU A 371 7.26 16.69 6.56
C LEU A 371 7.76 16.70 5.11
N ALA A 372 7.03 17.31 4.18
CA ALA A 372 7.46 17.46 2.80
C ALA A 372 8.79 18.22 2.69
N ASP A 373 8.92 19.36 3.38
CA ASP A 373 10.14 20.15 3.37
C ASP A 373 11.34 19.42 4.01
N LEU A 374 11.10 18.61 5.04
CA LEU A 374 12.14 17.77 5.65
C LEU A 374 12.55 16.66 4.69
N ALA A 375 11.59 16.05 3.98
CA ALA A 375 11.87 14.99 3.04
C ALA A 375 12.74 15.48 1.87
N GLU A 376 12.43 16.64 1.28
CA GLU A 376 13.25 17.22 0.21
C GLU A 376 14.68 17.53 0.67
N ARG A 377 14.83 18.03 1.90
CA ARG A 377 16.13 18.43 2.44
C ARG A 377 17.00 17.26 2.89
N TYR A 378 16.39 16.20 3.43
CA TYR A 378 17.13 15.17 4.17
C TYR A 378 16.83 13.72 3.74
N SER A 379 15.83 13.49 2.89
CA SER A 379 15.34 12.16 2.52
C SER A 379 15.07 12.05 1.00
N PHE A 380 15.74 12.87 0.19
CA PHE A 380 15.63 12.85 -1.28
C PHE A 380 14.19 13.05 -1.80
N GLY A 381 13.32 13.67 -1.00
CA GLY A 381 11.90 13.83 -1.27
C GLY A 381 11.02 12.66 -0.86
N GLU A 382 11.57 11.55 -0.35
CA GLU A 382 10.81 10.34 0.00
C GLU A 382 10.27 10.36 1.45
N LEU A 383 9.01 9.94 1.61
CA LEU A 383 8.31 9.70 2.88
C LEU A 383 7.57 8.36 2.86
N ARG A 384 7.26 7.82 4.05
CA ARG A 384 6.54 6.55 4.22
C ARG A 384 5.60 6.53 5.42
#